data_AF-A0A6J6CHE5-F1
#
_entry.id   AF-A0A6J6CHE5-F1
#
_cell.length_a   1.000
_cell.length_b   1.000
_cell.length_c   1.000
_cell.angle_alpha   90.00
_cell.angle_beta   90.00
_cell.angle_gamma   90.00
#
_symmetry.space_group_name_H-M   'P 1'
#
loop_
_entity.id
_entity.type
_entity.pdbx_description
1 polymer ?
#
loop_
_entity_poly.entity_id
_entity_poly.type
_entity_poly.pdbx_seq_one_letter_code
_entity_poly.pdbx_strand_id
1 'polypeptide(L)'
;MILTNGAGGIKESWKPGTPVLISDHINLTADSPLEGATFVDLTDLYSKRLRELAKSVDSSLDEGVYCQFRGPHYETPAEVQMAKHIGGHIVGMSTSLEAIAAREAGMEILGLSLITNLAAGIQKEPLSHAEVLQAGKDAEEKISSLLAEIISKI
;
A
#
# COMPACT_ATOMS: atom_id res chain seq x y z
N MET A 1 13.42 5.19 -2.86
CA MET A 1 12.76 5.03 -1.55
C MET A 1 11.90 3.78 -1.58
N ILE A 2 11.94 2.95 -0.54
CA ILE A 2 11.02 1.82 -0.38
C ILE A 2 10.05 2.19 0.75
N LEU A 3 8.76 2.23 0.44
CA LEU A 3 7.69 2.53 1.38
C LEU A 3 6.91 1.25 1.68
N THR A 4 6.85 0.87 2.96
CA THR A 4 6.06 -0.28 3.41
C THR A 4 4.97 0.16 4.38
N ASN A 5 3.84 -0.53 4.36
CA ASN A 5 2.74 -0.31 5.30
C ASN A 5 1.95 -1.60 5.55
N GLY A 6 1.20 -1.65 6.67
CA GLY A 6 0.13 -2.61 6.87
C GLY A 6 -1.20 -2.02 6.37
N ALA A 7 -2.01 -2.83 5.69
CA ALA A 7 -3.22 -2.34 5.03
C ALA A 7 -4.35 -3.37 4.94
N GLY A 8 -5.58 -2.87 4.76
CA GLY A 8 -6.75 -3.69 4.48
C GLY A 8 -6.86 -4.02 2.99
N GLY A 9 -7.03 -5.29 2.66
CA GLY A 9 -7.26 -5.75 1.28
C GLY A 9 -8.74 -5.72 0.89
N ILE A 10 -9.07 -5.13 -0.26
CA ILE A 10 -10.42 -5.16 -0.84
C ILE A 10 -10.59 -6.41 -1.73
N LYS A 11 -9.52 -6.86 -2.38
CA LYS A 11 -9.56 -8.02 -3.29
C LYS A 11 -9.63 -9.32 -2.49
N GLU A 12 -10.73 -10.07 -2.65
CA GLU A 12 -11.01 -11.30 -1.90
C GLU A 12 -9.97 -12.42 -2.10
N SER A 13 -9.20 -12.39 -3.19
CA SER A 13 -8.14 -13.36 -3.44
C SER A 13 -6.93 -13.19 -2.53
N TRP A 14 -6.75 -12.02 -1.92
CA TRP A 14 -5.64 -11.77 -0.98
C TRP A 14 -5.98 -12.28 0.41
N LYS A 15 -4.94 -12.66 1.15
CA LYS A 15 -5.05 -13.17 2.52
C LYS A 15 -4.18 -12.34 3.46
N PRO A 16 -4.48 -12.30 4.77
CA PRO A 16 -3.56 -11.79 5.77
C PRO A 16 -2.15 -12.38 5.57
N GLY A 17 -1.12 -11.52 5.64
CA GLY A 17 0.28 -11.89 5.39
C GLY A 17 0.72 -11.79 3.92
N THR A 18 -0.15 -11.38 2.99
CA THR A 18 0.20 -11.25 1.57
C THR A 18 0.90 -9.92 1.28
N PRO A 19 2.14 -9.90 0.77
CA PRO A 19 2.73 -8.69 0.20
C PRO A 19 2.08 -8.35 -1.14
N VAL A 20 1.76 -7.08 -1.33
CA VAL A 20 1.19 -6.55 -2.58
C VAL A 20 1.96 -5.29 -2.97
N LEU A 21 2.36 -5.20 -4.23
CA LEU A 21 3.00 -4.00 -4.77
C LEU A 21 1.95 -2.90 -4.98
N ILE A 22 2.31 -1.67 -4.62
CA ILE A 22 1.47 -0.50 -4.93
C ILE A 22 1.78 -0.08 -6.37
N SER A 23 0.79 -0.19 -7.26
CA SER A 23 0.92 0.25 -8.66
C SER A 23 0.59 1.72 -8.84
N ASP A 24 -0.33 2.23 -8.03
CA ASP A 24 -0.75 3.62 -7.98
C ASP A 24 -1.44 3.93 -6.64
N HIS A 25 -1.80 5.17 -6.38
CA HIS A 25 -2.60 5.53 -5.22
C HIS A 25 -3.78 6.46 -5.52
N ILE A 26 -4.68 6.54 -4.54
CA ILE A 26 -5.70 7.57 -4.43
C ILE A 26 -5.50 8.23 -3.07
N ASN A 27 -5.09 9.51 -3.08
CA ASN A 27 -4.97 10.31 -1.88
C ASN A 27 -6.36 10.86 -1.48
N LEU A 28 -6.99 10.26 -0.47
CA LEU A 28 -8.27 10.72 0.10
C LEU A 28 -8.09 11.54 1.38
N THR A 29 -6.88 12.02 1.67
CA THR A 29 -6.60 12.81 2.88
C THR A 29 -7.07 14.25 2.77
N ALA A 30 -7.35 14.70 1.54
CA ALA A 30 -7.55 16.10 1.16
C ALA A 30 -6.35 17.01 1.51
N ASP A 31 -5.15 16.42 1.57
CA ASP A 31 -3.92 17.08 1.96
C ASP A 31 -2.80 16.84 0.93
N SER A 32 -1.76 17.67 0.99
CA SER A 32 -0.55 17.57 0.16
C SER A 32 0.67 17.91 1.00
N PRO A 33 1.79 17.17 0.88
CA PRO A 33 3.03 17.56 1.55
C PRO A 33 3.71 18.75 0.86
N LEU A 34 3.26 19.13 -0.34
CA LEU A 34 3.89 20.19 -1.13
C LEU A 34 3.29 21.55 -0.77
N GLU A 35 4.17 22.52 -0.51
CA GLU A 35 3.80 23.91 -0.31
C GLU A 35 4.15 24.76 -1.55
N GLY A 36 3.39 25.84 -1.77
CA GLY A 36 3.63 26.78 -2.86
C GLY A 36 3.27 26.25 -4.26
N ALA A 37 3.82 26.91 -5.28
CA ALA A 37 3.57 26.60 -6.69
C ALA A 37 4.44 25.44 -7.20
N THR A 38 4.40 24.32 -6.48
CA THR A 38 5.25 23.14 -6.72
C THR A 38 4.48 22.11 -7.52
N PHE A 39 4.70 22.08 -8.84
CA PHE A 39 3.99 21.22 -9.78
C PHE A 39 4.80 19.95 -10.06
N VAL A 40 4.50 18.88 -9.32
CA VAL A 40 5.17 17.58 -9.43
C VAL A 40 4.29 16.62 -10.24
N ASP A 41 4.88 15.99 -11.28
CA ASP A 41 4.21 14.92 -12.03
C ASP A 41 4.27 13.58 -11.27
N LEU A 42 3.11 12.95 -11.14
CA LEU A 42 2.90 11.69 -10.42
C LEU A 42 2.56 10.51 -11.36
N THR A 43 2.67 10.66 -12.69
CA THR A 43 2.23 9.66 -13.68
C THR A 43 2.82 8.25 -13.47
N ASP A 44 4.10 8.15 -13.08
CA ASP A 44 4.75 6.89 -12.68
C ASP A 44 5.34 7.04 -11.26
N LEU A 45 4.49 7.47 -10.32
CA LEU A 45 4.90 7.72 -8.94
C LEU A 45 5.53 6.46 -8.31
N TYR A 46 4.89 5.31 -8.50
CA TYR A 46 5.42 4.01 -8.10
C TYR A 46 6.13 3.36 -9.30
N SER A 47 7.46 3.54 -9.35
CA SER A 47 8.32 3.23 -10.50
C SER A 47 8.03 1.85 -11.08
N LYS A 48 7.61 1.83 -12.36
CA LYS A 48 7.43 0.56 -13.09
C LYS A 48 8.70 -0.28 -13.07
N ARG A 49 9.88 0.35 -13.19
CA ARG A 49 11.18 -0.35 -13.16
C ARG A 49 11.37 -1.10 -11.85
N LEU A 50 11.06 -0.47 -10.71
CA LEU A 50 11.20 -1.09 -9.39
C LEU A 50 10.18 -2.20 -9.16
N ARG A 51 8.95 -2.06 -9.66
CA ARG A 51 7.93 -3.12 -9.60
C ARG A 51 8.32 -4.35 -10.43
N GLU A 52 8.83 -4.17 -11.64
CA GLU A 52 9.34 -5.27 -12.47
C GLU A 52 10.56 -5.95 -11.83
N LEU A 53 11.46 -5.19 -11.20
CA LEU A 53 12.57 -5.74 -10.43
C LEU A 53 12.06 -6.58 -9.25
N ALA A 54 11.07 -6.09 -8.50
CA ALA A 54 10.46 -6.86 -7.41
C ALA A 54 9.81 -8.15 -7.91
N LYS A 55 9.11 -8.12 -9.06
CA LYS A 55 8.56 -9.32 -9.71
C LYS A 55 9.62 -10.29 -10.23
N SER A 56 10.83 -9.83 -10.51
CA SER A 56 11.96 -10.71 -10.81
C SER A 56 12.51 -11.46 -9.60
N VAL A 57 12.23 -10.96 -8.38
CA VAL A 57 12.54 -11.63 -7.11
C VAL A 57 11.41 -12.61 -6.78
N ASP A 58 10.17 -12.14 -6.80
CA ASP A 58 8.98 -12.96 -6.59
C ASP A 58 7.92 -12.66 -7.66
N SER A 59 7.82 -13.56 -8.64
CA SER A 59 6.86 -13.45 -9.75
C SER A 59 5.39 -13.59 -9.33
N SER A 60 5.13 -14.02 -8.08
CA SER A 60 3.78 -14.12 -7.53
C SER A 60 3.24 -12.81 -6.97
N LEU A 61 4.06 -11.75 -6.88
CA LEU A 61 3.65 -10.44 -6.40
C LEU A 61 2.56 -9.84 -7.27
N ASP A 62 1.38 -9.67 -6.67
CA ASP A 62 0.25 -8.96 -7.27
C ASP A 62 0.41 -7.44 -7.08
N GLU A 63 -0.34 -6.67 -7.86
CA GLU A 63 -0.35 -5.20 -7.76
C GLU A 63 -1.73 -4.66 -7.42
N GLY A 64 -1.77 -3.50 -6.76
CA GLY A 64 -3.02 -2.83 -6.42
C GLY A 64 -2.89 -1.32 -6.27
N VAL A 65 -4.03 -0.64 -6.43
CA VAL A 65 -4.17 0.79 -6.15
C VAL A 65 -4.45 1.00 -4.66
N TYR A 66 -3.61 1.81 -4.01
CA TYR A 66 -3.69 2.11 -2.58
C TYR A 66 -4.52 3.37 -2.30
N CYS A 67 -5.56 3.28 -1.47
CA CYS A 67 -6.35 4.42 -1.02
C CYS A 67 -5.90 4.86 0.37
N GLN A 68 -5.29 6.04 0.48
CA GLN A 68 -4.97 6.63 1.79
C GLN A 68 -6.18 7.39 2.33
N PHE A 69 -6.74 6.89 3.43
CA PHE A 69 -7.66 7.63 4.29
C PHE A 69 -6.90 8.38 5.39
N ARG A 70 -7.55 9.33 6.06
CA ARG A 70 -6.94 10.08 7.16
C ARG A 70 -6.68 9.23 8.43
N GLY A 71 -7.56 8.26 8.71
CA GLY A 71 -7.57 7.56 10.00
C GLY A 71 -7.93 8.48 11.19
N PRO A 72 -7.76 8.02 12.45
CA PRO A 72 -7.29 6.69 12.86
C PRO A 72 -8.41 5.64 12.95
N HIS A 73 -9.67 6.02 12.75
CA HIS A 73 -10.77 5.07 12.69
C HIS A 73 -10.67 4.24 11.41
N TYR A 74 -11.00 2.95 11.48
CA TYR A 74 -11.16 2.11 10.30
C TYR A 74 -12.37 2.54 9.48
N GLU A 75 -12.37 2.13 8.22
CA GLU A 75 -13.45 2.40 7.28
C GLU A 75 -14.71 1.63 7.66
N THR A 76 -15.87 2.23 7.43
CA THR A 76 -17.14 1.53 7.38
C THR A 76 -17.22 0.64 6.12
N PRO A 77 -18.07 -0.39 6.10
CA PRO A 77 -18.30 -1.18 4.90
C PRO A 77 -18.71 -0.34 3.68
N ALA A 78 -19.46 0.75 3.89
CA ALA A 78 -19.87 1.65 2.81
C ALA A 78 -18.67 2.42 2.22
N GLU A 79 -17.74 2.87 3.06
CA GLU A 79 -16.50 3.53 2.61
C GLU A 79 -15.56 2.55 1.90
N VAL A 80 -15.52 1.28 2.32
CA VAL A 80 -14.79 0.23 1.59
C VAL A 80 -15.42 0.00 0.20
N GLN A 81 -16.75 -0.03 0.10
CA GLN A 81 -17.41 -0.10 -1.21
C GLN A 81 -17.11 1.15 -2.05
N MET A 82 -17.11 2.34 -1.45
CA MET A 82 -16.70 3.57 -2.15
C MET A 82 -15.27 3.42 -2.71
N ALA A 83 -14.30 3.04 -1.88
CA ALA A 83 -12.90 2.83 -2.29
C ALA A 83 -12.81 1.82 -3.45
N LYS A 84 -13.55 0.71 -3.38
CA LYS A 84 -13.63 -0.27 -4.47
C LYS A 84 -14.17 0.33 -5.77
N HIS A 85 -15.27 1.09 -5.71
CA HIS A 85 -15.92 1.66 -6.88
C HIS A 85 -15.11 2.77 -7.56
N ILE A 86 -14.24 3.46 -6.82
CA ILE A 86 -13.31 4.45 -7.37
C ILE A 86 -11.98 3.82 -7.86
N GLY A 87 -11.86 2.48 -7.84
CA GLY A 87 -10.69 1.76 -8.37
C GLY A 87 -9.64 1.37 -7.33
N GLY A 88 -9.91 1.59 -6.04
CA GLY A 88 -9.07 1.16 -4.94
C GLY A 88 -9.09 -0.34 -4.73
N HIS A 89 -7.93 -0.89 -4.37
CA HIS A 89 -7.74 -2.31 -4.05
C HIS A 89 -7.26 -2.52 -2.61
N ILE A 90 -6.59 -1.51 -2.06
CA ILE A 90 -5.95 -1.52 -0.74
C ILE A 90 -6.41 -0.25 -0.01
N VAL A 91 -6.72 -0.34 1.29
CA VAL A 91 -7.01 0.82 2.14
C VAL A 91 -6.01 0.91 3.29
N GLY A 92 -5.58 2.13 3.60
CA GLY A 92 -4.73 2.37 4.77
C GLY A 92 -4.61 3.86 5.07
N MET A 93 -3.70 4.21 5.97
CA MET A 93 -3.68 5.53 6.62
C MET A 93 -2.33 6.27 6.47
N SER A 94 -1.45 5.84 5.55
CA SER A 94 -0.12 6.44 5.33
C SER A 94 0.29 6.36 3.85
N THR A 95 1.57 6.56 3.55
CA THR A 95 2.24 6.25 2.28
C THR A 95 2.01 7.23 1.12
N SER A 96 0.78 7.69 0.85
CA SER A 96 0.54 8.52 -0.34
C SER A 96 1.22 9.89 -0.23
N LEU A 97 1.18 10.51 0.96
CA LEU A 97 1.85 11.79 1.21
C LEU A 97 3.39 11.64 1.16
N GLU A 98 3.92 10.58 1.77
CA GLU A 98 5.36 10.28 1.74
C GLU A 98 5.85 9.99 0.31
N ALA A 99 5.05 9.31 -0.50
CA ALA A 99 5.37 9.07 -1.91
C ALA A 99 5.43 10.38 -2.71
N ILE A 100 4.46 11.28 -2.53
CA ILE A 100 4.46 12.60 -3.19
C ILE A 100 5.71 13.41 -2.80
N ALA A 101 6.05 13.46 -1.51
CA ALA A 101 7.25 14.14 -1.03
C ALA A 101 8.55 13.51 -1.58
N ALA A 102 8.62 12.18 -1.63
CA ALA A 102 9.76 11.48 -2.20
C ALA A 102 9.94 11.76 -3.69
N ARG A 103 8.84 11.90 -4.43
CA ARG A 103 8.85 12.23 -5.86
C ARG A 103 9.30 13.66 -6.10
N GLU A 104 8.85 14.60 -5.27
CA GLU A 104 9.35 15.98 -5.27
C GLU A 104 10.88 16.01 -5.06
N ALA A 105 11.38 15.20 -4.13
CA ALA A 105 12.82 15.03 -3.89
C ALA A 105 13.58 14.25 -4.98
N GLY A 106 12.93 13.90 -6.10
CA GLY A 106 13.56 13.22 -7.25
C GLY A 106 13.84 11.73 -7.05
N MET A 107 13.20 11.08 -6.06
CA MET A 107 13.43 9.66 -5.79
C MET A 107 12.54 8.75 -6.65
N GLU A 108 13.06 7.60 -7.08
CA GLU A 108 12.22 6.48 -7.50
C GLU A 108 11.61 5.80 -6.26
N ILE A 109 10.33 5.41 -6.34
CA ILE A 109 9.60 4.83 -5.21
C ILE A 109 9.14 3.41 -5.55
N LEU A 110 9.37 2.48 -4.62
CA LEU A 110 8.72 1.18 -4.57
C LEU A 110 7.75 1.19 -3.38
N GLY A 111 6.47 0.95 -3.64
CA GLY A 111 5.46 0.79 -2.59
C GLY A 111 5.11 -0.68 -2.39
N LEU A 112 5.05 -1.13 -1.14
CA LEU A 112 4.69 -2.51 -0.79
C LEU A 112 3.78 -2.52 0.45
N SER A 113 2.53 -2.92 0.26
CA SER A 113 1.59 -3.14 1.36
C SER A 113 1.62 -4.59 1.80
N LEU A 114 1.68 -4.81 3.11
CA LEU A 114 1.33 -6.08 3.72
C LEU A 114 -0.16 -6.08 3.99
N ILE A 115 -0.91 -6.97 3.33
CA ILE A 115 -2.33 -7.16 3.64
C ILE A 115 -2.42 -7.79 5.03
N THR A 116 -2.86 -7.05 6.01
CA THR A 116 -2.96 -7.51 7.41
C THR A 116 -4.33 -8.09 7.72
N ASN A 117 -5.34 -7.69 6.96
CA ASN A 117 -6.73 -8.09 7.10
C ASN A 117 -7.47 -7.84 5.77
N LEU A 118 -8.66 -8.39 5.63
CA LEU A 118 -9.58 -7.93 4.58
C LEU A 118 -10.30 -6.67 5.08
N ALA A 119 -10.65 -5.77 4.18
CA ALA A 119 -11.32 -4.52 4.54
C ALA A 119 -12.72 -4.78 5.16
N ALA A 120 -13.23 -3.82 5.92
CA ALA A 120 -14.53 -3.92 6.57
C ALA A 120 -15.65 -4.27 5.57
N GLY A 121 -16.50 -5.24 5.90
CA GLY A 121 -17.56 -5.73 5.03
C GLY A 121 -17.10 -6.71 3.93
N ILE A 122 -15.80 -6.89 3.72
CA ILE A 122 -15.24 -8.04 2.98
C ILE A 122 -15.01 -9.20 3.96
N GLN A 123 -14.40 -8.92 5.12
CA GLN A 123 -14.44 -9.85 6.25
C GLN A 123 -15.76 -9.76 7.00
N LYS A 124 -16.21 -10.91 7.52
CA LYS A 124 -17.43 -11.02 8.33
C LYS A 124 -17.24 -10.59 9.78
N GLU A 125 -16.01 -10.69 10.28
CA GLU A 125 -15.65 -10.36 11.66
C GLU A 125 -15.22 -8.89 11.81
N PRO A 126 -15.39 -8.26 12.98
CA PRO A 126 -14.87 -6.93 13.27
C PRO A 126 -13.36 -6.84 13.13
N LEU A 127 -12.85 -5.67 12.74
CA LEU A 127 -11.40 -5.42 12.65
C LEU A 127 -10.80 -5.22 14.04
N SER A 128 -9.65 -5.86 14.29
CA SER A 128 -8.86 -5.67 15.51
C SER A 128 -7.43 -5.25 15.20
N HIS A 129 -6.96 -4.22 15.89
CA HIS A 129 -5.54 -3.82 15.80
C HIS A 129 -4.59 -4.94 16.26
N ALA A 130 -5.03 -5.82 17.18
CA ALA A 130 -4.21 -6.95 17.61
C ALA A 130 -4.02 -7.99 16.49
N GLU A 131 -5.03 -8.21 15.64
CA GLU A 131 -4.93 -9.12 14.49
C GLU A 131 -3.97 -8.57 13.45
N VAL A 132 -4.00 -7.26 13.22
CA VAL A 132 -3.05 -6.56 12.34
C VAL A 132 -1.60 -6.81 12.79
N LEU A 133 -1.34 -6.65 14.08
CA LEU A 133 -0.01 -6.90 14.64
C LEU A 133 0.41 -8.38 14.54
N GLN A 134 -0.52 -9.31 14.73
CA GLN A 134 -0.24 -10.74 14.62
C GLN A 134 0.08 -11.15 13.18
N ALA A 135 -0.73 -10.70 12.21
CA ALA A 135 -0.47 -10.95 10.79
C ALA A 135 0.88 -10.36 10.35
N GLY A 136 1.27 -9.21 10.91
CA GLY A 136 2.60 -8.62 10.74
C GLY A 136 3.72 -9.54 11.22
N LYS A 137 3.61 -10.06 12.45
CA LYS A 137 4.59 -11.00 13.02
C LYS A 137 4.69 -12.30 12.23
N ASP A 138 3.55 -12.85 11.81
CA ASP A 138 3.51 -14.11 11.06
C ASP A 138 4.13 -13.97 9.67
N ALA A 139 4.13 -12.75 9.10
CA ALA A 139 4.73 -12.45 7.80
C ALA A 139 6.17 -11.90 7.88
N GLU A 140 6.71 -11.67 9.08
CA GLU A 140 7.97 -10.94 9.30
C GLU A 140 9.14 -11.54 8.53
N GLU A 141 9.36 -12.86 8.64
CA GLU A 141 10.47 -13.55 7.98
C GLU A 141 10.37 -13.45 6.45
N LYS A 142 9.17 -13.70 5.91
CA LYS A 142 8.90 -13.64 4.47
C LYS A 142 9.13 -12.23 3.92
N ILE A 143 8.61 -11.21 4.59
CA ILE A 143 8.73 -9.82 4.15
C ILE A 143 10.17 -9.33 4.27
N SER A 144 10.87 -9.71 5.34
CA SER A 144 12.28 -9.34 5.54
C SER A 144 13.18 -9.93 4.46
N SER A 145 13.00 -11.22 4.12
CA SER A 145 13.74 -11.87 3.03
C SER A 145 13.45 -11.20 1.69
N LEU A 146 12.16 -10.98 1.38
CA LEU A 146 11.75 -10.35 0.13
C LEU A 146 12.37 -8.94 -0.03
N LEU A 147 12.30 -8.12 1.02
CA LEU A 147 12.88 -6.77 1.00
C LEU A 147 14.41 -6.82 0.84
N ALA A 148 15.11 -7.71 1.55
CA ALA A 148 16.55 -7.85 1.44
C ALA A 148 16.98 -8.24 0.01
N GLU A 149 16.27 -9.18 -0.61
CA GLU A 149 16.53 -9.62 -1.97
C GLU A 149 16.25 -8.52 -3.00
N ILE A 150 15.15 -7.77 -2.84
CA ILE A 150 14.84 -6.62 -3.71
C ILE A 150 15.92 -5.55 -3.58
N ILE A 151 16.27 -5.15 -2.36
CA ILE A 151 17.28 -4.11 -2.09
C ILE A 151 18.63 -4.51 -2.69
N SER A 152 19.01 -5.78 -2.65
CA SER A 152 20.28 -6.25 -3.21
C SER A 152 20.41 -6.06 -4.73
N LYS A 153 19.30 -5.79 -5.43
CA LYS A 153 19.24 -5.65 -6.89
C LYS A 153 19.00 -4.20 -7.37
N ILE A 154 18.77 -3.24 -6.47
CA ILE A 154 18.52 -1.81 -6.79
C ILE A 154 19.84 -1.07 -6.99
#